data_AF-A0A392R2G7-F1
#
_entry.id   AF-A0A392R2G7-F1
#
_cell.length_a   1.000
_cell.length_b   1.000
_cell.length_c   1.000
_cell.angle_alpha   90.00
_cell.angle_beta   90.00
_cell.angle_gamma   90.00
#
_symmetry.space_group_name_H-M   'P 1'
#
loop_
_entity.id
_entity.type
_entity.pdbx_description
1 polymer ?
#
loop_
_entity_poly.entity_id
_entity_poly.type
_entity_poly.pdbx_seq_one_letter_code
_entity_poly.pdbx_strand_id
1 'polypeptide(L)'
;IVFPSILCDIILSQHPNIRQEGEIAKKRESALNLHYKLFSEQHVSDIAEPSTKATSAPMTRNEIIAALEAHCKELDEKKLQFEKMIEALKHEDVAEETDPIVGNVDAGNDVAGNNVDDDAEDEEEDSGTSGSASV
;
A
#
# COMPACT_ATOMS: atom_id res chain seq x y z
N ILE A 1 -31.98 7.29 22.63
CA ILE A 1 -32.08 6.39 21.45
C ILE A 1 -32.21 7.27 20.21
N VAL A 2 -31.38 7.08 19.19
CA VAL A 2 -31.48 7.80 17.90
C VAL A 2 -31.61 6.78 16.78
N PHE A 3 -32.58 6.95 15.90
CA PHE A 3 -32.82 6.04 14.78
C PHE A 3 -31.89 6.41 13.61
N PRO A 4 -31.15 5.45 13.03
CA PRO A 4 -30.22 5.72 11.94
C PRO A 4 -30.85 6.49 10.78
N SER A 5 -32.08 6.15 10.38
CA SER A 5 -32.78 6.85 9.31
C SER A 5 -33.05 8.33 9.64
N ILE A 6 -33.46 8.63 10.87
CA ILE A 6 -33.71 10.02 11.31
C ILE A 6 -32.40 10.79 11.35
N LEU A 7 -31.33 10.17 11.86
CA LEU A 7 -30.01 10.78 11.91
C LEU A 7 -29.48 11.09 10.50
N CYS A 8 -29.61 10.15 9.57
CA CYS A 8 -29.24 10.36 8.17
C CYS A 8 -30.04 11.50 7.54
N ASP A 9 -31.36 11.56 7.74
CA ASP A 9 -32.20 12.65 7.21
C ASP A 9 -31.75 14.02 7.75
N ILE A 10 -31.40 14.11 9.04
CA ILE A 10 -30.89 15.33 9.67
C ILE A 10 -29.53 15.72 9.08
N ILE A 11 -28.59 14.78 9.01
CA ILE A 11 -27.22 15.03 8.49
C ILE A 11 -27.28 15.48 7.02
N LEU A 12 -28.08 14.80 6.19
CA LEU A 12 -28.25 15.14 4.78
C LEU A 12 -28.91 16.51 4.58
N SER A 13 -29.80 16.91 5.49
CA SER A 13 -30.43 18.24 5.46
C SER A 13 -29.47 19.36 5.84
N GLN A 14 -28.57 19.12 6.79
CA GLN A 14 -27.57 20.10 7.25
C GLN A 14 -26.36 20.19 6.31
N HIS A 15 -26.02 19.09 5.63
CA HIS A 15 -24.86 18.99 4.76
C HIS A 15 -25.28 18.54 3.34
N PRO A 16 -25.89 19.40 2.53
CA PRO A 16 -26.41 19.02 1.21
C PRO A 16 -25.33 18.53 0.24
N ASN A 17 -24.08 18.93 0.45
CA ASN A 17 -22.94 18.59 -0.41
C ASN A 17 -22.43 17.14 -0.25
N ILE A 18 -22.92 16.39 0.74
CA ILE A 18 -22.50 14.98 0.93
C ILE A 18 -23.20 14.02 -0.04
N ARG A 19 -24.26 14.49 -0.72
CA ARG A 19 -24.99 13.70 -1.70
C ARG A 19 -24.30 13.78 -3.06
N GLN A 20 -24.08 12.64 -3.68
CA GLN A 20 -23.54 12.59 -5.04
C GLN A 20 -24.64 12.79 -6.07
N GLU A 21 -24.26 13.30 -7.25
CA GLU A 21 -25.18 13.44 -8.39
C GLU A 21 -25.74 12.05 -8.76
N GLY A 22 -27.06 11.91 -8.76
CA GLY A 22 -27.75 10.63 -8.95
C GLY A 22 -28.14 9.88 -7.66
N GLU A 23 -27.72 10.31 -6.47
CA GLU A 23 -28.17 9.72 -5.21
C GLU A 23 -29.56 10.23 -4.80
N ILE A 24 -30.57 9.38 -4.93
CA ILE A 24 -31.96 9.69 -4.57
C ILE A 24 -32.30 9.07 -3.21
N ALA A 25 -32.90 9.86 -2.32
CA ALA A 25 -33.30 9.40 -1.00
C ALA A 25 -34.44 8.39 -1.17
N LYS A 26 -34.22 7.16 -0.72
CA LYS A 26 -35.26 6.14 -0.69
C LYS A 26 -36.30 6.52 0.36
N LYS A 27 -37.49 6.93 -0.08
CA LYS A 27 -38.61 7.22 0.82
C LYS A 27 -39.09 5.93 1.46
N ARG A 28 -39.42 5.98 2.75
CA ARG A 28 -40.03 4.85 3.45
C ARG A 28 -41.47 4.67 2.95
N GLU A 29 -41.86 3.43 2.70
CA GLU A 29 -43.20 3.05 2.24
C GLU A 29 -44.27 3.28 3.32
N SER A 30 -43.86 3.46 4.57
CA SER A 30 -44.74 3.70 5.72
C SER A 30 -44.15 4.74 6.66
N ALA A 31 -45.04 5.49 7.34
CA ALA A 31 -44.66 6.46 8.37
C ALA A 31 -43.90 5.77 9.51
N LEU A 32 -42.89 6.45 10.08
CA LEU A 32 -42.17 5.91 11.25
C LEU A 32 -43.10 6.07 12.44
N ASN A 33 -43.44 4.98 13.10
CA ASN A 33 -44.17 5.04 14.34
C ASN A 33 -43.19 4.81 15.49
N LEU A 34 -43.13 5.78 16.40
CA LEU A 34 -42.32 5.70 17.61
C LEU A 34 -43.22 5.30 18.76
N HIS A 35 -42.91 4.19 19.42
CA HIS A 35 -43.66 3.73 20.57
C HIS A 35 -43.38 4.65 21.79
N TYR A 36 -44.41 4.99 22.56
CA TYR A 36 -44.29 5.94 23.70
C TYR A 36 -43.26 5.50 24.77
N LYS A 37 -43.06 4.18 24.94
CA LYS A 37 -42.00 3.62 25.82
C LYS A 37 -40.57 4.03 25.41
N LEU A 38 -40.37 4.54 24.19
CA LEU A 38 -39.08 5.11 23.79
C LEU A 38 -38.77 6.45 24.48
N PHE A 39 -39.79 7.11 25.03
CA PHE A 39 -39.70 8.38 25.75
C PHE A 39 -39.99 8.23 27.25
N SER A 40 -40.26 7.02 27.74
CA SER A 40 -40.44 6.79 29.18
C SER A 40 -39.10 6.82 29.91
N GLU A 41 -39.08 7.38 31.11
CA GLU A 41 -37.89 7.60 31.96
C GLU A 41 -36.98 6.38 32.16
N GLN A 42 -37.48 5.15 31.97
CA GLN A 42 -36.68 3.93 32.02
C GLN A 42 -35.90 3.71 30.70
N HIS A 43 -34.95 4.59 30.42
CA HIS A 43 -33.97 4.32 29.37
C HIS A 43 -32.90 3.34 29.89
N VAL A 44 -32.35 2.50 29.00
CA VAL A 44 -31.06 1.85 29.25
C VAL A 44 -30.09 2.96 29.63
N SER A 45 -29.34 2.78 30.73
CA SER A 45 -28.30 3.73 31.15
C SER A 45 -27.51 4.17 29.93
N ASP A 46 -27.29 5.48 29.79
CA ASP A 46 -26.51 6.02 28.69
C ASP A 46 -25.10 5.42 28.79
N ILE A 47 -24.82 4.39 27.99
CA ILE A 47 -23.52 3.73 27.91
C ILE A 47 -22.58 4.54 27.01
N ALA A 48 -22.96 5.78 26.64
CA ALA A 48 -21.98 6.77 26.23
C ALA A 48 -21.15 7.16 27.46
N GLU A 49 -20.29 6.23 27.88
CA GLU A 49 -19.08 6.62 28.59
C GLU A 49 -18.42 7.68 27.71
N PRO A 50 -18.21 8.92 28.21
CA PRO A 50 -17.49 9.92 27.45
C PRO A 50 -16.16 9.26 27.12
N SER A 51 -15.90 9.09 25.82
CA SER A 51 -14.64 8.55 25.37
C SER A 51 -13.57 9.44 25.98
N THR A 52 -12.92 8.97 27.03
CA THR A 52 -11.57 9.39 27.39
C THR A 52 -10.68 8.84 26.30
N LYS A 53 -10.90 9.30 25.07
CA LYS A 53 -9.90 9.25 24.03
C LYS A 53 -8.76 9.99 24.67
N ALA A 54 -7.78 9.23 25.17
CA ALA A 54 -6.47 9.76 25.40
C ALA A 54 -6.16 10.50 24.10
N THR A 55 -6.21 11.83 24.17
CA THR A 55 -5.80 12.67 23.08
C THR A 55 -4.32 12.39 23.00
N SER A 56 -3.94 11.39 22.18
CA SER A 56 -2.60 11.29 21.66
C SER A 56 -2.30 12.69 21.20
N ALA A 57 -1.33 13.32 21.86
CA ALA A 57 -0.96 14.68 21.56
C ALA A 57 -0.83 14.79 20.03
N PRO A 58 -1.38 15.84 19.41
CA PRO A 58 -1.30 15.99 17.97
C PRO A 58 0.19 15.91 17.60
N MET A 59 0.55 14.84 16.90
CA MET A 59 1.93 14.55 16.53
C MET A 59 2.47 15.78 15.81
N THR A 60 3.56 16.33 16.30
CA THR A 60 4.16 17.53 15.73
C THR A 60 4.65 17.22 14.32
N ARG A 61 4.71 18.24 13.46
CA ARG A 61 5.22 18.09 12.10
C ARG A 61 6.59 17.40 12.06
N ASN A 62 7.46 17.69 13.03
CA ASN A 62 8.80 17.10 13.12
C ASN A 62 8.75 15.61 13.45
N GLU A 63 7.86 15.20 14.34
CA GLU A 63 7.67 13.77 14.68
C GLU A 63 7.11 12.98 13.49
N ILE A 64 6.22 13.59 12.70
CA ILE A 64 5.71 12.98 11.47
C ILE A 64 6.83 12.80 10.44
N ILE A 65 7.67 13.82 10.25
CA ILE A 65 8.82 13.74 9.33
C ILE A 65 9.79 12.64 9.79
N ALA A 66 10.15 12.61 11.07
CA ALA A 66 11.06 11.59 11.61
C ALA A 66 10.49 10.17 11.46
N ALA A 67 9.18 9.98 11.68
CA ALA A 67 8.53 8.69 11.49
C ALA A 67 8.55 8.24 10.02
N LEU A 68 8.31 9.17 9.08
CA LEU A 68 8.38 8.87 7.65
C LEU A 68 9.80 8.54 7.20
N GLU A 69 10.80 9.30 7.65
CA GLU A 69 12.21 9.01 7.34
C GLU A 69 12.66 7.64 7.88
N ALA A 70 12.23 7.29 9.10
CA ALA A 70 12.51 5.98 9.67
C ALA A 70 11.86 4.86 8.85
N HIS A 71 10.60 5.03 8.44
CA HIS A 71 9.90 4.05 7.63
C HIS A 71 10.50 3.89 6.23
N CYS A 72 10.97 4.97 5.60
CA CYS A 72 11.69 4.89 4.33
C CYS A 72 12.97 4.04 4.46
N LYS A 73 13.75 4.24 5.51
CA LYS A 73 14.97 3.43 5.75
C LYS A 73 14.66 1.95 5.96
N GLU A 74 13.59 1.63 6.70
CA GLU A 74 13.15 0.24 6.88
C GLU A 74 12.73 -0.39 5.55
N LEU A 75 12.02 0.36 4.70
CA LEU A 75 11.63 -0.11 3.37
C LEU A 75 12.84 -0.39 2.47
N ASP A 76 13.87 0.45 2.51
CA ASP A 76 15.10 0.24 1.74
C ASP A 76 15.82 -1.05 2.14
N GLU A 77 15.91 -1.33 3.45
CA GLU A 77 16.48 -2.58 3.95
C GLU A 77 15.65 -3.79 3.49
N LYS A 78 14.32 -3.71 3.58
CA LYS A 78 13.45 -4.78 3.10
C LYS A 78 13.56 -5.01 1.59
N LYS A 79 13.67 -3.93 0.81
CA LYS A 79 13.88 -4.03 -0.64
C LYS A 79 15.14 -4.83 -0.95
N LEU A 80 16.25 -4.54 -0.27
CA LEU A 80 17.50 -5.27 -0.45
C LEU A 80 17.36 -6.76 -0.08
N GLN A 81 16.64 -7.08 1.00
CA GLN A 81 16.36 -8.47 1.37
C GLN A 81 15.57 -9.21 0.29
N PHE A 82 14.56 -8.56 -0.31
CA PHE A 82 13.78 -9.15 -1.39
C PHE A 82 14.60 -9.32 -2.67
N GLU A 83 15.42 -8.34 -3.05
CA GLU A 83 16.31 -8.44 -4.21
C GLU A 83 17.26 -9.63 -4.08
N LYS A 84 17.88 -9.79 -2.91
CA LYS A 84 18.76 -10.95 -2.62
C LYS A 84 18.01 -12.28 -2.68
N MET A 85 16.78 -12.32 -2.16
CA MET A 85 15.96 -13.54 -2.23
C MET A 85 15.61 -13.90 -3.67
N ILE A 86 15.27 -12.91 -4.51
CA ILE A 86 14.98 -13.11 -5.92
C ILE A 86 16.21 -13.65 -6.66
N GLU A 87 17.40 -13.09 -6.40
CA GLU A 87 18.65 -13.55 -7.01
C GLU A 87 18.96 -15.00 -6.62
N ALA A 88 18.82 -15.35 -5.34
CA ALA A 88 19.02 -16.72 -4.87
C ALA A 88 18.06 -17.71 -5.56
N LEU A 89 16.77 -17.37 -5.65
CA LEU A 89 15.77 -18.22 -6.31
C LEU A 89 16.05 -18.37 -7.81
N LYS A 90 16.47 -17.30 -8.49
CA LYS A 90 16.89 -17.37 -9.90
C LYS A 90 18.08 -18.31 -10.13
N HIS A 91 18.98 -18.46 -9.16
CA HIS A 91 20.13 -19.36 -9.26
C HIS A 91 19.77 -20.81 -8.89
N GLU A 92 18.75 -21.02 -8.06
CA GLU A 92 18.19 -22.34 -7.76
C GLU A 92 17.45 -22.92 -8.98
N ASP A 93 16.72 -22.11 -9.75
CA ASP A 93 16.03 -22.50 -10.99
C ASP A 93 16.99 -22.93 -12.14
N VAL A 94 18.30 -22.67 -12.04
CA VAL A 94 19.32 -23.02 -13.07
C VAL A 94 20.00 -24.37 -12.77
N ALA A 95 19.81 -24.93 -11.57
CA ALA A 95 20.48 -26.17 -11.16
C ALA A 95 19.72 -27.47 -11.53
N GLU A 96 18.47 -27.39 -12.02
CA GLU A 96 17.66 -28.56 -12.41
C GLU A 96 17.66 -28.89 -13.91
N GLU A 97 18.49 -28.26 -14.75
CA GLU A 97 18.74 -28.68 -16.14
C GLU A 97 20.17 -29.17 -16.36
N THR A 98 20.63 -30.15 -15.58
CA THR A 98 21.66 -31.08 -16.08
C THR A 98 21.37 -32.50 -15.59
N ASP A 99 20.49 -33.19 -16.31
CA ASP A 99 20.43 -34.65 -16.30
C ASP A 99 21.84 -35.21 -16.58
N PRO A 100 22.43 -36.07 -15.72
CA PRO A 100 23.64 -36.79 -16.08
C PRO A 100 23.27 -37.93 -17.02
N ILE A 101 23.33 -37.66 -18.32
CA ILE A 101 23.35 -38.73 -19.34
C ILE A 101 24.63 -39.55 -19.11
N VAL A 102 24.42 -40.78 -18.66
CA VAL A 102 25.43 -41.84 -18.62
C VAL A 102 26.04 -41.99 -20.01
N GLY A 103 27.33 -41.67 -20.13
CA GLY A 103 28.10 -41.82 -21.35
C GLY A 103 29.56 -42.11 -21.03
N ASN A 104 29.85 -43.35 -20.61
CA ASN A 104 31.22 -43.88 -20.59
C ASN A 104 31.70 -44.10 -22.04
N VAL A 105 32.58 -43.25 -22.57
CA VAL A 105 33.68 -43.65 -23.46
C VAL A 105 34.89 -42.72 -23.27
N ASP A 106 36.01 -43.41 -23.10
CA ASP A 106 37.41 -43.04 -22.97
C ASP A 106 38.02 -42.22 -24.13
N ALA A 107 39.18 -41.63 -23.81
CA ALA A 107 40.30 -41.21 -24.66
C ALA A 107 40.30 -39.83 -25.36
N GLY A 108 41.33 -39.04 -25.04
CA GLY A 108 42.08 -38.31 -26.06
C GLY A 108 42.27 -36.80 -25.86
N ASN A 109 43.35 -36.43 -25.15
CA ASN A 109 44.34 -35.40 -25.51
C ASN A 109 43.94 -34.34 -26.57
N ASP A 110 43.97 -33.04 -26.24
CA ASP A 110 45.04 -32.12 -26.70
C ASP A 110 44.88 -30.66 -26.24
N VAL A 111 46.06 -30.07 -26.04
CA VAL A 111 46.38 -28.70 -25.63
C VAL A 111 46.08 -27.65 -26.71
N ALA A 112 45.67 -26.45 -26.27
CA ALA A 112 45.96 -25.10 -26.80
C ALA A 112 44.68 -24.26 -26.67
N GLY A 113 44.64 -23.08 -26.08
CA GLY A 113 45.64 -22.06 -25.88
C GLY A 113 44.92 -20.70 -26.00
N ASN A 114 45.57 -19.66 -25.49
CA ASN A 114 45.27 -18.24 -25.71
C ASN A 114 44.44 -17.49 -24.65
N ASN A 115 45.19 -17.08 -23.62
CA ASN A 115 45.23 -15.79 -22.93
C ASN A 115 44.60 -14.53 -23.57
N VAL A 116 44.18 -13.62 -22.66
CA VAL A 116 44.20 -12.11 -22.71
C VAL A 116 43.09 -11.49 -23.58
N ASP A 117 42.39 -10.39 -23.26
CA ASP A 117 42.54 -9.19 -22.41
C ASP A 117 41.09 -8.70 -22.10
N ASP A 118 40.72 -8.30 -20.89
CA ASP A 118 40.60 -6.90 -20.43
C ASP A 118 40.24 -5.84 -21.50
N ASP A 119 39.14 -5.11 -21.27
CA ASP A 119 39.11 -3.64 -21.11
C ASP A 119 37.95 -2.89 -21.80
N ALA A 120 37.42 -1.96 -21.01
CA ALA A 120 36.75 -0.69 -21.30
C ALA A 120 35.32 -0.61 -21.88
N GLU A 121 34.48 -0.05 -21.00
CA GLU A 121 33.30 0.80 -21.20
C GLU A 121 33.36 1.76 -22.40
N ASP A 122 32.22 2.03 -23.04
CA ASP A 122 31.84 3.39 -23.44
C ASP A 122 30.33 3.50 -23.63
N GLU A 123 29.68 4.24 -22.73
CA GLU A 123 28.27 4.61 -22.73
C GLU A 123 28.18 6.07 -23.18
N GLU A 124 27.64 6.34 -24.37
CA GLU A 124 27.31 7.71 -24.78
C GLU A 124 25.98 7.71 -25.57
N GLU A 125 24.86 7.70 -24.86
CA GLU A 125 23.54 8.00 -25.43
C GLU A 125 23.24 9.50 -25.29
N ASP A 126 23.51 10.22 -26.37
CA ASP A 126 23.03 11.58 -26.65
C ASP A 126 21.51 11.58 -26.81
N SER A 127 20.82 12.45 -26.07
CA SER A 127 19.54 13.02 -26.53
C SER A 127 19.13 14.22 -25.68
N GLY A 128 19.55 15.40 -26.11
CA GLY A 128 18.99 16.66 -25.63
C GLY A 128 17.56 16.90 -26.12
N THR A 129 16.71 17.53 -25.30
CA THR A 129 15.63 18.39 -25.80
C THR A 129 15.04 19.33 -24.72
N SER A 130 15.18 20.63 -25.02
CA SER A 130 14.28 21.77 -24.77
C SER A 130 13.75 22.10 -23.37
N GLY A 131 14.17 23.27 -22.86
CA GLY A 131 13.46 24.04 -21.85
C GLY A 131 13.46 25.53 -22.19
N SER A 132 12.30 26.04 -22.61
CA SER A 132 12.06 27.39 -23.15
C SER A 132 12.24 28.50 -22.12
N ALA A 133 12.74 29.65 -22.60
CA ALA A 133 12.88 30.90 -21.87
C ALA A 133 11.55 31.58 -21.55
N SER A 134 11.45 32.23 -20.39
CA SER A 134 10.57 33.38 -20.13
C SER A 134 11.09 34.16 -18.92
N VAL A 135 11.49 35.41 -19.16
CA VAL A 135 11.70 36.47 -18.16
C VAL A 135 10.91 37.68 -18.64
#